data_AF-X1PG60-F1
#
_entry.id   AF-X1PG60-F1
#
_cell.length_a   1.000
_cell.length_b   1.000
_cell.length_c   1.000
_cell.angle_alpha   90.00
_cell.angle_beta   90.00
_cell.angle_gamma   90.00
#
_symmetry.space_group_name_H-M   'P 1'
#
loop_
_entity.id
_entity.type
_entity.pdbx_description
1 polymer ?
#
loop_
_entity_poly.entity_id
_entity_poly.type
_entity_poly.pdbx_seq_one_letter_code
_entity_poly.pdbx_strand_id
1 'polypeptide(L)'
;MATFDLSEIKTQAKKNFTEAWISTARLLPSGTKISLDRKGKPHPLRELIQKSREILLNLGFDEVENLTILPDTDVSKQYGPEARVILDRVFYLAELPRPEIGLSASKITQVKKIAAGVDIEELRSILRR
;
A
#
# COMPACT_ATOMS: atom_id res chain seq x y z
N MET A 1 17.82 30.29 -17.29
CA MET A 1 16.64 30.88 -16.61
C MET A 1 16.51 32.30 -17.10
N ALA A 2 15.31 32.74 -17.51
CA ALA A 2 15.10 34.14 -17.86
C ALA A 2 15.33 34.99 -16.60
N THR A 3 16.32 35.88 -16.65
CA THR A 3 16.62 36.83 -15.59
C THR A 3 15.80 38.09 -15.83
N PHE A 4 14.93 38.44 -14.88
CA PHE A 4 14.06 39.61 -14.96
C PHE A 4 14.63 40.75 -14.12
N ASP A 5 14.51 41.99 -14.62
CA ASP A 5 14.80 43.17 -13.80
C ASP A 5 13.61 43.48 -12.88
N LEU A 6 13.72 43.05 -11.62
CA LEU A 6 12.70 43.23 -10.61
C LEU A 6 12.55 44.69 -10.17
N SER A 7 13.60 45.50 -10.33
CA SER A 7 13.59 46.90 -9.87
C SER A 7 12.73 47.76 -10.79
N GLU A 8 12.85 47.56 -12.10
CA GLU A 8 12.08 48.27 -13.11
C GLU A 8 10.59 47.88 -13.05
N ILE A 9 10.28 46.58 -12.95
CA ILE A 9 8.90 46.08 -12.87
C ILE A 9 8.19 46.62 -11.63
N LYS A 10 8.86 46.66 -10.47
CA LYS A 10 8.29 47.25 -9.24
C LYS A 10 8.01 48.74 -9.39
N THR A 11 8.86 49.46 -10.11
CA THR A 11 8.71 50.90 -10.32
C THR A 11 7.55 51.21 -11.27
N GLN A 12 7.36 50.40 -12.33
CA GLN A 12 6.21 50.51 -13.22
C GLN A 12 4.90 50.08 -12.57
N ALA A 13 4.91 49.00 -11.77
CA ALA A 13 3.72 48.53 -11.04
C ALA A 13 3.21 49.55 -10.03
N LYS A 14 4.11 50.33 -9.39
CA LYS A 14 3.75 51.44 -8.49
C LYS A 14 3.08 52.61 -9.22
N LYS A 15 3.37 52.81 -10.51
CA LYS A 15 2.78 53.88 -11.33
C LYS A 15 1.44 53.45 -11.93
N ASN A 16 1.39 52.27 -12.55
CA ASN A 16 0.18 51.70 -13.13
C ASN A 16 0.26 50.17 -13.09
N PHE A 17 -0.45 49.57 -12.14
CA PHE A 17 -0.42 48.13 -11.91
C PHE A 17 -0.92 47.32 -13.11
N THR A 18 -2.05 47.72 -13.69
CA THR A 18 -2.73 46.97 -14.75
C THR A 18 -1.89 46.94 -16.03
N GLU A 19 -1.30 48.08 -16.37
CA GLU A 19 -0.43 48.22 -17.54
C GLU A 19 0.88 47.43 -17.36
N ALA A 20 1.48 47.49 -16.18
CA ALA A 20 2.67 46.69 -15.85
C ALA A 20 2.39 45.17 -15.88
N TRP A 21 1.20 44.74 -15.47
CA TRP A 21 0.81 43.33 -15.50
C TRP A 21 0.66 42.80 -16.93
N ILE A 22 0.06 43.59 -17.83
CA ILE A 22 -0.10 43.21 -19.24
C ILE A 22 1.24 43.26 -19.99
N SER A 23 2.08 44.26 -19.71
CA SER A 23 3.36 44.43 -20.40
C SER A 23 4.37 43.34 -20.03
N THR A 24 4.39 42.90 -18.77
CA THR A 24 5.29 41.85 -18.27
C THR A 24 4.96 40.46 -18.82
N ALA A 25 3.75 40.23 -19.34
CA ALA A 25 3.40 38.98 -20.04
C ALA A 25 4.30 38.73 -21.27
N ARG A 26 4.85 39.79 -21.89
CA ARG A 26 5.80 39.70 -23.02
C ARG A 26 7.17 39.16 -22.61
N LEU A 27 7.49 39.18 -21.31
CA LEU A 27 8.75 38.66 -20.77
C LEU A 27 8.72 37.14 -20.63
N LEU A 28 7.55 36.52 -20.75
CA LEU A 28 7.42 35.07 -20.76
C LEU A 28 8.01 34.53 -22.09
N PRO A 29 8.91 33.53 -22.03
CA PRO A 29 9.49 32.96 -23.24
C PRO A 29 8.41 32.28 -24.10
N SER A 30 8.16 32.84 -25.28
CA SER A 30 7.28 32.26 -26.30
C SER A 30 7.93 31.06 -26.98
N GLY A 31 7.18 29.96 -27.15
CA GLY A 31 7.70 28.74 -27.79
C GLY A 31 8.42 27.77 -26.84
N THR A 32 8.19 27.90 -25.53
CA THR A 32 8.66 26.92 -24.53
C THR A 32 8.00 25.57 -24.78
N LYS A 33 8.77 24.59 -25.24
CA LYS A 33 8.33 23.19 -25.33
C LYS A 33 8.53 22.54 -23.97
N ILE A 34 7.46 22.42 -23.18
CA ILE A 34 7.44 21.54 -22.02
C ILE A 34 7.28 20.12 -22.56
N SER A 35 8.38 19.40 -22.70
CA SER A 35 8.34 17.99 -23.08
C SER A 35 8.30 17.14 -21.82
N LEU A 36 7.14 16.53 -21.56
CA LEU A 36 7.02 15.43 -20.61
C LEU A 36 7.46 14.15 -21.33
N ASP A 37 8.77 14.00 -21.52
CA ASP A 37 9.36 12.95 -22.39
C ASP A 37 9.03 11.52 -21.97
N ARG A 38 8.57 11.31 -20.74
CA ARG A 38 8.31 9.98 -20.20
C ARG A 38 6.85 9.79 -19.82
N LYS A 39 6.18 8.95 -20.61
CA LYS A 39 5.00 8.21 -20.15
C LYS A 39 5.44 6.89 -19.53
N GLY A 40 4.77 6.48 -18.45
CA GLY A 40 4.96 5.15 -17.86
C GLY A 40 4.59 4.06 -18.86
N LYS A 41 5.23 2.89 -18.75
CA LYS A 41 4.89 1.70 -19.53
C LYS A 41 4.08 0.74 -18.66
N PRO A 42 2.94 0.20 -19.14
CA PRO A 42 2.20 -0.80 -18.38
C PRO A 42 2.99 -2.11 -18.34
N HIS A 43 2.79 -2.89 -17.27
CA HIS A 43 3.29 -4.26 -17.20
C HIS A 43 2.43 -5.16 -18.10
N PRO A 44 2.99 -6.01 -18.97
CA PRO A 44 2.23 -6.83 -19.92
C PRO A 44 1.11 -7.66 -19.27
N LEU A 45 1.39 -8.30 -18.12
CA LEU A 45 0.38 -9.04 -17.35
C LEU A 45 -0.79 -8.16 -16.90
N ARG A 46 -0.53 -6.92 -16.46
CA ARG A 46 -1.58 -6.01 -16.00
C ARG A 46 -2.43 -5.51 -17.17
N GLU A 47 -1.80 -5.28 -18.31
CA GLU A 47 -2.51 -4.94 -19.54
C GLU A 47 -3.42 -6.09 -20.01
N LEU A 48 -2.93 -7.34 -19.94
CA LEU A 48 -3.74 -8.52 -20.26
C LEU A 48 -4.95 -8.66 -19.33
N ILE A 49 -4.76 -8.47 -18.02
CA ILE A 49 -5.86 -8.52 -17.03
C ILE A 49 -6.91 -7.46 -17.35
N GLN A 50 -6.50 -6.21 -17.63
CA GLN A 50 -7.42 -5.13 -17.97
C GLN A 50 -8.24 -5.43 -19.22
N LYS A 51 -7.58 -5.90 -20.30
CA LYS A 51 -8.28 -6.26 -21.55
C LYS A 51 -9.26 -7.41 -21.34
N SER A 52 -8.88 -8.42 -20.54
CA SER A 52 -9.75 -9.55 -20.22
C SER A 52 -11.01 -9.10 -19.47
N ARG A 53 -10.85 -8.15 -18.53
CA ARG A 53 -11.96 -7.51 -17.80
C ARG A 53 -12.93 -6.82 -18.75
N GLU A 54 -12.41 -5.96 -19.63
CA GLU A 54 -13.21 -5.23 -20.61
C GLU A 54 -14.00 -6.16 -21.53
N ILE A 55 -13.38 -7.27 -21.97
CA ILE A 55 -14.07 -8.28 -22.80
C ILE A 55 -15.25 -8.90 -22.04
N LEU A 56 -15.06 -9.34 -20.79
CA LEU A 56 -16.12 -9.97 -20.00
C LEU A 56 -17.27 -9.01 -19.71
N LEU A 57 -16.95 -7.76 -19.36
CA LEU A 57 -17.96 -6.71 -19.15
C LEU A 57 -18.76 -6.42 -20.42
N ASN A 58 -18.10 -6.34 -21.58
CA ASN A 58 -18.76 -6.12 -22.86
C ASN A 58 -19.65 -7.30 -23.30
N LEU A 59 -19.38 -8.51 -22.79
CA LEU A 59 -20.25 -9.68 -22.97
C LEU A 59 -21.44 -9.70 -22.00
N GLY A 60 -21.52 -8.75 -21.07
CA GLY A 60 -22.62 -8.61 -20.11
C GLY A 60 -22.43 -9.40 -18.82
N PHE A 61 -21.21 -9.84 -18.49
CA PHE A 61 -20.92 -10.44 -17.19
C PHE A 61 -20.76 -9.37 -16.12
N ASP A 62 -21.30 -9.62 -14.94
CA ASP A 62 -21.08 -8.79 -13.76
C ASP A 62 -19.74 -9.14 -13.10
N GLU A 63 -18.90 -8.13 -12.88
CA GLU A 63 -17.63 -8.30 -12.20
C GLU A 63 -17.84 -8.48 -10.68
N VAL A 64 -17.21 -9.51 -10.10
CA VAL A 64 -17.31 -9.85 -8.67
C VAL A 64 -15.95 -10.23 -8.11
N GLU A 65 -15.73 -9.93 -6.82
CA GLU A 65 -14.53 -10.33 -6.08
C GLU A 65 -14.84 -11.52 -5.16
N ASN A 66 -14.19 -12.66 -5.43
CA ASN A 66 -14.33 -13.87 -4.63
C ASN A 66 -13.28 -13.93 -3.51
N LEU A 67 -13.57 -14.72 -2.48
CA LEU A 67 -12.62 -15.02 -1.41
C LEU A 67 -11.39 -15.74 -1.98
N THR A 68 -10.20 -15.30 -1.57
CA THR A 68 -8.92 -15.87 -1.98
C THR A 68 -8.36 -16.88 -0.97
N ILE A 69 -8.77 -16.78 0.29
CA ILE A 69 -8.44 -17.72 1.36
C ILE A 69 -9.72 -18.46 1.71
N LEU A 70 -9.70 -19.78 1.56
CA LEU A 70 -10.86 -20.65 1.69
C LEU A 70 -10.53 -21.85 2.57
N PRO A 71 -11.52 -22.40 3.30
CA PRO A 71 -11.33 -23.65 4.03
C PRO A 71 -11.18 -24.83 3.06
N ASP A 72 -10.37 -25.81 3.44
CA ASP A 72 -10.20 -27.09 2.72
C ASP A 72 -11.51 -27.88 2.55
N THR A 73 -12.45 -27.69 3.47
CA THR A 73 -13.79 -28.28 3.40
C THR A 73 -14.56 -27.87 2.14
N ASP A 74 -14.35 -26.68 1.59
CA ASP A 74 -15.05 -26.25 0.38
C ASP A 74 -14.52 -26.97 -0.86
N VAL A 75 -13.22 -27.27 -0.90
CA VAL A 75 -12.63 -28.13 -1.94
C VAL A 75 -13.23 -29.54 -1.83
N SER A 76 -13.39 -30.05 -0.62
CA SER A 76 -14.01 -31.35 -0.38
C SER A 76 -15.48 -31.39 -0.80
N LYS A 77 -16.25 -30.33 -0.58
CA LYS A 77 -17.65 -30.23 -1.04
C LYS A 77 -17.77 -30.17 -2.57
N GLN A 78 -16.83 -29.50 -3.24
CA GLN A 78 -16.86 -29.33 -4.70
C GLN A 78 -16.37 -30.58 -5.44
N TYR A 79 -15.35 -31.26 -4.93
CA TYR A 79 -14.65 -32.34 -5.65
C TYR A 79 -14.84 -33.74 -5.02
N GLY A 80 -15.46 -33.84 -3.85
CA GLY A 80 -15.76 -35.11 -3.20
C GLY A 80 -14.50 -35.97 -2.96
N PRO A 81 -14.47 -37.23 -3.44
CA PRO A 81 -13.31 -38.12 -3.24
C PRO A 81 -12.00 -37.60 -3.84
N GLU A 82 -12.06 -36.82 -4.94
CA GLU A 82 -10.88 -36.33 -5.66
C GLU A 82 -10.20 -35.16 -4.94
N ALA A 83 -10.88 -34.55 -3.97
CA ALA A 83 -10.36 -33.41 -3.22
C ALA A 83 -9.00 -33.70 -2.57
N ARG A 84 -8.72 -34.94 -2.17
CA ARG A 84 -7.45 -35.32 -1.54
C ARG A 84 -6.24 -35.06 -2.43
N VAL A 85 -6.36 -35.28 -3.74
CA VAL A 85 -5.27 -35.02 -4.70
C VAL A 85 -5.11 -33.52 -4.93
N ILE A 86 -6.21 -32.78 -4.92
CA ILE A 86 -6.19 -31.32 -5.09
C ILE A 86 -5.58 -30.64 -3.85
N LEU A 87 -5.90 -31.12 -2.66
CA LEU A 87 -5.39 -30.59 -1.39
C LEU A 87 -3.89 -30.82 -1.17
N ASP A 88 -3.25 -31.66 -1.99
CA ASP A 88 -1.79 -31.87 -1.97
C ASP A 88 -1.01 -30.75 -2.69
N ARG A 89 -1.65 -30.06 -3.65
CA ARG A 89 -1.02 -28.99 -4.46
C ARG A 89 -1.34 -27.57 -3.98
N VAL A 90 -2.04 -27.42 -2.86
CA VAL A 90 -2.42 -26.10 -2.30
C VAL A 90 -1.47 -25.68 -1.19
N PHE A 91 -1.46 -24.38 -0.90
CA PHE A 91 -0.74 -23.83 0.24
C PHE A 91 -1.67 -23.69 1.44
N TYR A 92 -1.24 -24.23 2.59
CA TYR A 92 -1.92 -24.04 3.86
C TYR A 92 -1.35 -22.83 4.58
N LEU A 93 -2.23 -22.00 5.12
CA LEU A 93 -1.84 -20.93 6.02
C LEU A 93 -1.61 -21.52 7.41
N ALA A 94 -0.35 -21.51 7.83
CA ALA A 94 0.05 -21.85 9.19
C ALA A 94 0.14 -20.58 10.04
N GLU A 95 -0.22 -20.69 11.31
CA GLU A 95 -0.02 -19.64 12.31
C GLU A 95 1.07 -20.07 13.30
N LEU A 96 1.87 -19.13 13.76
CA LEU A 96 2.79 -19.38 14.88
C LEU A 96 1.95 -19.40 16.17
N PRO A 97 1.86 -20.54 16.89
CA PRO A 97 1.07 -20.59 18.10
C PRO A 97 1.65 -19.62 19.13
N ARG A 98 0.77 -18.93 19.86
CA ARG A 98 1.18 -18.14 21.02
C ARG A 98 1.89 -19.07 22.00
N PRO A 99 3.14 -18.77 22.41
CA PRO A 99 3.82 -19.63 23.37
C PRO A 99 3.14 -19.51 24.72
N GLU A 100 2.82 -20.65 25.32
CA GLU A 100 2.45 -20.72 26.74
C GLU A 100 3.69 -20.44 27.60
N ILE A 101 3.90 -19.17 27.96
CA ILE A 101 5.03 -18.76 28.78
C ILE A 101 4.69 -19.07 30.24
N GLY A 102 4.90 -20.33 30.63
CA GLY A 102 4.93 -20.70 32.04
C GLY A 102 6.04 -19.94 32.78
N LEU A 103 5.68 -19.24 33.85
CA LEU A 103 6.61 -18.64 34.81
C LEU A 103 7.11 -19.72 35.77
N SER A 104 8.05 -20.56 35.31
CA SER A 104 8.75 -21.50 36.19
C SER A 104 9.56 -20.74 37.25
N ALA A 105 9.81 -21.35 38.41
CA ALA A 105 10.58 -20.75 39.49
C ALA A 105 11.98 -20.26 39.03
N SER A 106 12.59 -20.96 38.07
CA SER A 106 13.83 -20.55 37.40
C SER A 106 13.72 -19.23 36.64
N LYS A 107 12.64 -19.05 35.86
CA LYS A 107 12.38 -17.82 35.09
C LYS A 107 12.03 -16.66 36.02
N ILE A 108 11.26 -16.90 37.07
CA ILE A 108 10.96 -15.90 38.11
C ILE A 108 12.25 -15.41 38.77
N THR A 109 13.17 -16.32 39.08
CA THR A 109 14.47 -15.97 39.67
C THR A 109 15.32 -15.12 38.71
N GLN A 110 15.28 -15.42 37.41
CA GLN A 110 15.95 -14.60 36.38
C GLN A 110 15.30 -13.22 36.26
N VAL A 111 13.97 -13.14 36.27
CA VAL A 111 13.23 -11.87 36.22
C VAL A 111 13.57 -11.00 37.43
N LYS A 112 13.58 -11.55 38.64
CA LYS A 112 13.97 -10.83 39.86
C LYS A 112 15.41 -10.31 39.83
N LYS A 113 16.33 -10.99 39.14
CA LYS A 113 17.72 -10.53 38.94
C LYS A 113 17.81 -9.34 38.00
N ILE A 114 16.92 -9.26 37.01
CA ILE A 114 16.89 -8.18 36.01
C ILE A 114 16.11 -6.97 36.55
N ALA A 115 14.99 -7.22 37.23
CA ALA A 115 14.11 -6.20 37.76
C ALA A 115 13.58 -6.62 39.14
N ALA A 116 14.15 -6.05 40.20
CA ALA A 116 13.90 -6.45 41.59
C ALA A 116 12.50 -6.09 42.13
N GLY A 117 11.77 -5.19 41.46
CA GLY A 117 10.45 -4.68 41.89
C GLY A 117 9.26 -5.17 41.08
N VAL A 118 9.39 -6.24 40.29
CA VAL A 118 8.31 -6.74 39.42
C VAL A 118 7.28 -7.54 40.23
N ASP A 119 6.01 -7.18 40.09
CA ASP A 119 4.89 -8.01 40.54
C ASP A 119 4.74 -9.24 39.63
N ILE A 120 5.00 -10.41 40.21
CA ILE A 120 5.02 -11.69 39.50
C ILE A 120 3.60 -12.16 39.20
N GLU A 121 2.62 -11.82 40.05
CA GLU A 121 1.23 -12.21 39.84
C GLU A 121 0.60 -11.38 38.72
N GLU A 122 0.91 -10.08 38.66
CA GLU A 122 0.53 -9.23 37.53
C GLU A 122 1.17 -9.75 36.22
N LEU A 123 2.48 -10.03 36.24
CA LEU A 123 3.19 -10.57 35.07
C LEU A 123 2.60 -11.91 34.61
N ARG A 124 2.22 -12.78 35.56
CA ARG A 124 1.58 -14.06 35.26
C ARG A 124 0.22 -13.88 34.59
N SER A 125 -0.56 -12.89 35.02
CA SER A 125 -1.85 -12.58 34.42
C SER A 125 -1.73 -12.10 32.96
N ILE A 126 -0.69 -11.33 32.66
CA ILE A 126 -0.42 -10.80 31.30
C ILE A 126 0.09 -11.91 30.37
N LEU A 127 0.96 -12.78 30.86
CA LEU A 127 1.62 -13.79 30.01
C LEU A 127 0.75 -15.04 29.75
N ARG A 128 -0.20 -15.37 30.64
CA ARG A 128 -1.05 -16.58 30.57
C ARG A 128 -2.33 -16.42 29.73
N ARG A 129 -2.48 -15.34 28.96
CA ARG A 129 -3.74 -15.01 28.28
C ARG A 129 -3.91 -15.64 26.90
#